data_AF-A0A970H5F0-F1
#
_entry.id   AF-A0A970H5F0-F1
#
_cell.length_a   1.000
_cell.length_b   1.000
_cell.length_c   1.000
_cell.angle_alpha   90.00
_cell.angle_beta   90.00
_cell.angle_gamma   90.00
#
_symmetry.space_group_name_H-M   'P 1'
#
loop_
_entity.id
_entity.type
_entity.pdbx_description
1 polymer ?
#
loop_
_entity_poly.entity_id
_entity_poly.type
_entity_poly.pdbx_seq_one_letter_code
_entity_poly.pdbx_strand_id
1 'polypeptide(L)' 'REQCRRAGVPFYFKQTGAVFRKDGRIYRIPRRLQHAQAHKAGIDLP' A
#
# COMPACT_ATOMS: atom_id res chain seq x y z
N ARG A 1 -8.28 -2.91 2.95
CA ARG A 1 -7.30 -3.41 3.94
C ARG A 1 -7.98 -3.96 5.19
N GLU A 2 -8.66 -3.14 6.00
CA GLU A 2 -9.22 -3.59 7.29
C GLU A 2 -10.23 -4.75 7.18
N GLN A 3 -11.07 -4.72 6.14
CA GLN A 3 -12.00 -5.82 5.85
C GLN A 3 -11.26 -7.12 5.50
N CYS A 4 -10.19 -7.05 4.71
CA CYS A 4 -9.35 -8.21 4.36
C CYS A 4 -8.65 -8.79 5.60
N ARG A 5 -8.11 -7.92 6.48
CA ARG A 5 -7.51 -8.30 7.77
C ARG A 5 -8.50 -9.08 8.64
N ARG A 6 -9.74 -8.61 8.72
CA ARG A 6 -10.79 -9.27 9.51
C ARG A 6 -11.25 -10.60 8.91
N ALA A 7 -11.19 -10.74 7.59
CA ALA A 7 -11.56 -11.95 6.87
C ALA A 7 -10.41 -12.96 6.73
N GLY A 8 -9.19 -12.61 7.15
CA GLY A 8 -8.00 -13.47 6.99
C GLY A 8 -7.62 -13.72 5.52
N VAL A 9 -7.99 -12.80 4.63
CA VAL A 9 -7.66 -12.91 3.20
C VAL A 9 -6.45 -12.05 2.86
N PRO A 10 -5.52 -12.54 2.01
CA PRO A 10 -4.35 -11.78 1.60
C PRO A 10 -4.77 -10.46 0.96
N PHE A 11 -4.04 -9.39 1.28
CA PHE A 11 -4.22 -8.08 0.67
C PHE A 11 -2.90 -7.61 0.07
N TYR A 12 -2.89 -7.45 -1.25
CA TYR A 12 -1.75 -6.89 -1.97
C TYR A 12 -2.08 -5.50 -2.48
N PHE A 13 -1.25 -4.54 -2.13
CA PHE A 13 -1.29 -3.22 -2.70
C PHE A 13 -0.84 -3.29 -4.16
N LYS A 14 -1.75 -2.93 -5.07
CA LYS A 14 -1.44 -2.84 -6.50
C LYS A 14 -0.68 -1.54 -6.76
N GLN A 15 -1.35 -0.47 -7.17
CA GLN A 15 -0.69 0.77 -7.57
C GLN A 15 -1.59 1.96 -7.26
N THR A 16 -0.97 3.10 -6.98
CA THR A 16 -1.62 4.42 -6.99
C THR A 16 -1.09 5.23 -8.16
N GLY A 17 -1.75 6.35 -8.47
CA GLY A 17 -1.19 7.35 -9.38
C GLY A 17 0.13 7.94 -8.86
N ALA A 18 0.55 9.09 -9.39
CA ALA A 18 1.80 9.76 -9.00
C ALA A 18 1.83 10.25 -7.53
N VAL A 19 0.70 10.16 -6.82
CA VAL A 19 0.48 10.72 -5.50
C VAL A 19 0.02 9.59 -4.57
N PHE A 20 0.91 9.16 -3.68
CA PHE A 20 0.58 8.20 -2.62
C PHE A 20 0.29 8.97 -1.34
N ARG A 21 -0.96 8.93 -0.85
CA ARG A 21 -1.35 9.60 0.39
C ARG A 21 -1.45 8.58 1.52
N LYS A 22 -0.65 8.76 2.58
CA LYS A 22 -0.67 7.94 3.79
C LYS A 22 -0.56 8.84 5.02
N ASP A 23 -1.43 8.61 6.00
CA ASP A 23 -1.47 9.33 7.28
C ASP A 23 -1.48 10.86 7.12
N GLY A 24 -2.26 11.35 6.15
CA GLY A 24 -2.35 12.78 5.83
C GLY A 24 -1.16 13.35 5.03
N ARG A 25 -0.09 12.58 4.82
CA ARG A 25 1.09 13.00 4.05
C ARG A 25 1.04 12.49 2.62
N ILE A 26 1.44 13.34 1.68
CA ILE A 26 1.57 13.01 0.27
C ILE A 26 3.03 12.64 -0.01
N TYR A 27 3.22 11.46 -0.59
CA TYR A 27 4.49 10.96 -1.09
C TYR A 27 4.41 10.86 -2.61
N ARG A 28 5.41 11.42 -3.30
CA ARG A 28 5.61 11.23 -4.73
C ARG A 28 6.54 10.03 -4.93
N ILE A 29 5.96 8.85 -5.02
CA ILE A 29 6.71 7.59 -5.18
C ILE A 29 6.67 7.18 -6.65
N PRO A 30 7.82 7.04 -7.34
CA PRO A 30 7.88 6.49 -8.69
C PRO A 30 7.15 5.15 -8.76
N ARG A 31 6.39 4.91 -9.83
CA ARG A 31 5.51 3.73 -9.96
C ARG A 31 6.23 2.40 -9.70
N ARG A 32 7.48 2.27 -10.18
CA ARG A 32 8.34 1.08 -9.96
C ARG A 32 8.65 0.80 -8.49
N LEU A 33 8.62 1.83 -7.64
CA LEU A 33 8.95 1.72 -6.21
C LEU A 33 7.72 1.58 -5.33
N GLN A 34 6.50 1.76 -5.85
CA GLN A 34 5.28 1.72 -5.04
C GLN A 34 5.06 0.37 -4.35
N HIS A 35 5.28 -0.74 -5.05
CA HIS A 35 5.13 -2.08 -4.46
C HIS A 35 6.17 -2.33 -3.35
N ALA A 36 7.45 -2.03 -3.63
CA ALA A 36 8.52 -2.19 -2.65
C ALA A 36 8.29 -1.34 -1.39
N GLN A 37 7.77 -0.11 -1.56
CA GLN A 37 7.42 0.76 -0.44
C GLN A 37 6.17 0.29 0.30
N ALA A 38 5.16 -0.25 -0.39
CA ALA A 38 3.98 -0.83 0.25
C ALA A 38 4.33 -2.03 1.14
N HIS A 39 5.21 -2.90 0.66
CA HIS A 39 5.75 -4.02 1.43
C HIS A 39 6.55 -3.52 2.65
N LYS A 40 7.48 -2.58 2.44
CA LYS A 40 8.28 -2.00 3.54
C LYS A 40 7.43 -1.28 4.59
N ALA A 41 6.32 -0.68 4.18
CA ALA A 41 5.40 0.04 5.06
C ALA A 41 4.36 -0.88 5.75
N GLY A 42 4.42 -2.21 5.55
CA GLY A 42 3.46 -3.15 6.14
C GLY A 42 2.01 -2.95 5.65
N ILE A 43 1.86 -2.43 4.43
CA ILE A 43 0.54 -2.20 3.82
C ILE A 43 -0.02 -3.51 3.30
N ASP A 44 0.84 -4.33 2.70
CA ASP A 44 0.50 -5.69 2.29
C ASP A 44 0.21 -6.55 3.52
N LEU A 45 -0.87 -7.32 3.44
CA LEU A 45 -1.24 -8.31 4.44
C LEU A 45 -1.05 -9.69 3.81
N PRO A 46 -0.30 -10.61 4.46
CA PRO A 46 -0.25 -12.01 4.03
C PRO A 46 -1.61 -12.68 4.16
#